data_AF-A0A941D303-F1
#
_entry.id   AF-A0A941D303-F1
#
_cell.length_a   1.000
_cell.length_b   1.000
_cell.length_c   1.000
_cell.angle_alpha   90.00
_cell.angle_beta   90.00
_cell.angle_gamma   90.00
#
_symmetry.space_group_name_H-M   'P 1'
#
loop_
_entity.id
_entity.type
_entity.pdbx_description
1 polymer ?
#
loop_
_entity_poly.entity_id
_entity_poly.type
_entity_poly.pdbx_seq_one_letter_code
_entity_poly.pdbx_strand_id
1 'polypeptide(L)'
;MRNVTLPGRKTLITATEADWAEARIAEEQRIGAEKERRLSLLAVDFGFDPEDENTWRGLALRLAEHCVPGFQVIDQRPSKPGRPSGTFDIDPIKLLDDVRVLIAREKRPMTISSAVAYLSTTEQWGHKSKDSLERAYRTAVKAQARRNVDSEQELERVLKTVAFGMNPTRRNKSRGK
;
A
#
# COMPACT_ATOMS: atom_id res chain seq x y z
N MET A 1 -24.32 -9.57 -80.27
CA MET A 1 -24.22 -8.80 -79.00
C MET A 1 -23.24 -9.55 -78.11
N ARG A 2 -22.10 -8.94 -77.75
CA ARG A 2 -21.03 -9.63 -77.01
C ARG A 2 -21.17 -9.32 -75.51
N ASN A 3 -21.24 -10.35 -74.68
CA ASN A 3 -21.13 -10.22 -73.23
C ASN A 3 -19.69 -9.86 -72.88
N VAL A 4 -19.50 -8.68 -72.27
CA VAL A 4 -18.21 -8.23 -71.75
C VAL A 4 -18.13 -8.65 -70.28
N THR A 5 -17.39 -9.73 -70.00
CA THR A 5 -17.06 -10.12 -68.63
C THR A 5 -15.85 -9.32 -68.19
N LEU A 6 -16.03 -8.40 -67.24
CA LEU A 6 -14.94 -7.64 -66.63
C LEU A 6 -14.21 -8.53 -65.60
N PRO A 7 -12.92 -8.86 -65.80
CA PRO A 7 -12.13 -9.52 -64.78
C PRO A 7 -11.71 -8.51 -63.70
N GLY A 8 -11.88 -8.86 -62.43
CA GLY A 8 -11.22 -8.14 -61.33
C GLY A 8 -12.11 -7.33 -60.39
N ARG A 9 -13.37 -7.72 -60.17
CA ARG A 9 -14.11 -7.23 -59.00
C ARG A 9 -13.51 -7.89 -57.74
N LYS A 10 -12.48 -7.27 -57.16
CA LYS A 10 -12.05 -7.56 -55.78
C LYS A 10 -13.29 -7.36 -54.92
N THR A 11 -13.86 -8.44 -54.38
CA THR A 11 -14.82 -8.37 -53.30
C THR A 11 -14.12 -7.70 -52.13
N LEU A 12 -14.36 -6.39 -51.96
CA LEU A 12 -14.07 -5.70 -50.72
C LEU A 12 -14.93 -6.39 -49.67
N ILE A 13 -14.32 -7.30 -48.90
CA ILE A 13 -14.93 -7.88 -47.71
C ILE A 13 -15.00 -6.72 -46.73
N THR A 14 -16.10 -5.98 -46.76
CA THR A 14 -16.40 -4.96 -45.77
C THR A 14 -16.72 -5.70 -44.49
N ALA A 15 -15.82 -5.61 -43.51
CA ALA A 15 -16.06 -6.11 -42.16
C ALA A 15 -17.44 -5.64 -41.71
N THR A 16 -18.28 -6.61 -41.35
CA THR A 16 -19.64 -6.38 -40.91
C THR A 16 -19.62 -5.68 -39.54
N GLU A 17 -20.69 -4.99 -39.17
CA GLU A 17 -20.79 -4.36 -37.84
C GLU A 17 -20.59 -5.37 -36.70
N ALA A 18 -20.93 -6.64 -36.93
CA ALA A 18 -20.67 -7.75 -36.02
C ALA A 18 -19.16 -8.00 -35.83
N ASP A 19 -18.38 -8.02 -36.91
CA ASP A 19 -16.92 -8.21 -36.84
C ASP A 19 -16.24 -7.08 -36.05
N TRP A 20 -16.72 -5.85 -36.17
CA TRP A 20 -16.21 -4.71 -35.41
C TRP A 20 -16.60 -4.76 -33.93
N ALA A 21 -17.79 -5.27 -33.60
CA ALA A 21 -18.23 -5.43 -32.22
C ALA A 21 -17.42 -6.52 -31.50
N GLU A 22 -17.19 -7.66 -32.16
CA GLU A 22 -16.35 -8.73 -31.62
C GLU A 22 -14.90 -8.27 -31.41
N ALA A 23 -14.33 -7.54 -32.37
CA ALA A 23 -12.99 -6.97 -32.24
C ALA A 23 -12.87 -5.98 -31.07
N ARG A 24 -13.90 -5.17 -30.81
CA ARG A 24 -13.92 -4.24 -29.66
C ARG A 24 -13.97 -4.99 -28.33
N ILE A 25 -14.82 -6.00 -28.21
CA ILE A 25 -14.91 -6.83 -26.99
C ILE A 25 -13.56 -7.52 -26.71
N ALA A 26 -12.93 -8.09 -27.74
CA ALA A 26 -11.63 -8.73 -27.61
C ALA A 26 -10.54 -7.73 -27.16
N GLU A 27 -10.54 -6.51 -27.70
CA GLU A 27 -9.58 -5.48 -27.30
C GLU A 27 -9.83 -4.98 -25.88
N GLU A 28 -11.08 -4.80 -25.46
CA GLU A 28 -11.43 -4.44 -24.08
C GLU A 28 -10.98 -5.52 -23.08
N GLN A 29 -11.16 -6.79 -23.41
CA GLN A 29 -10.66 -7.90 -22.61
C GLN A 29 -9.12 -7.90 -22.52
N ARG A 30 -8.44 -7.65 -23.64
CA ARG A 30 -6.98 -7.54 -23.67
C ARG A 30 -6.46 -6.41 -22.80
N ILE A 31 -7.08 -5.23 -22.88
CA ILE A 31 -6.74 -4.07 -22.05
C ILE A 31 -7.04 -4.36 -20.58
N GLY A 32 -8.15 -5.01 -20.28
CA GLY A 32 -8.51 -5.44 -18.92
C GLY A 32 -7.44 -6.34 -18.31
N ALA A 33 -7.06 -7.41 -19.01
CA ALA A 33 -6.05 -8.35 -18.55
C ALA A 33 -4.68 -7.70 -18.32
N GLU A 34 -4.27 -6.77 -19.19
CA GLU A 34 -2.99 -6.06 -19.01
C GLU A 34 -3.04 -5.09 -17.81
N LYS A 35 -4.17 -4.43 -17.56
CA LYS A 35 -4.34 -3.58 -16.36
C LYS A 35 -4.30 -4.40 -15.08
N GLU A 36 -5.00 -5.53 -15.06
CA GLU A 36 -5.00 -6.47 -13.94
C GLU A 36 -3.58 -6.98 -13.67
N ARG A 37 -2.86 -7.44 -14.70
CA ARG A 37 -1.47 -7.88 -14.58
C ARG A 37 -0.56 -6.80 -13.97
N ARG A 38 -0.71 -5.54 -14.39
CA ARG A 38 0.06 -4.41 -13.84
C ARG A 38 -0.29 -4.14 -12.39
N LEU A 39 -1.56 -4.20 -12.02
CA LEU A 39 -2.00 -4.01 -10.64
C LEU A 39 -1.46 -5.11 -9.72
N SER A 40 -1.45 -6.37 -10.16
CA SER A 40 -0.85 -7.47 -9.41
C SER A 40 0.66 -7.29 -9.23
N LEU A 41 1.38 -6.85 -10.28
CA LEU A 41 2.81 -6.55 -10.16
C LEU A 41 3.07 -5.40 -9.18
N LEU A 42 2.26 -4.33 -9.23
CA LEU A 42 2.36 -3.24 -8.27
C LEU A 42 2.05 -3.69 -6.84
N ALA A 43 1.07 -4.58 -6.65
CA ALA A 43 0.76 -5.15 -5.34
C ALA A 43 2.01 -5.81 -4.73
N VAL A 44 2.70 -6.64 -5.52
CA VAL A 44 3.94 -7.32 -5.12
C VAL A 44 5.05 -6.33 -4.84
N ASP A 45 5.26 -5.31 -5.69
CA ASP A 45 6.29 -4.28 -5.49
C ASP A 45 6.09 -3.50 -4.18
N PHE A 46 4.84 -3.26 -3.78
CA PHE A 46 4.49 -2.62 -2.51
C PHE A 46 4.40 -3.60 -1.33
N GLY A 47 4.72 -4.88 -1.53
CA GLY A 47 4.78 -5.90 -0.48
C GLY A 47 3.42 -6.44 -0.04
N PHE A 48 2.41 -6.35 -0.89
CA PHE A 48 1.10 -6.95 -0.64
C PHE A 48 0.90 -8.26 -1.43
N ASP A 49 0.01 -9.12 -0.93
CA ASP A 49 -0.40 -10.35 -1.60
C ASP A 49 -1.55 -10.06 -2.58
N PRO A 50 -1.36 -10.19 -3.91
CA PRO A 50 -2.41 -9.91 -4.88
C PRO A 50 -3.62 -10.85 -4.77
N GLU A 51 -3.48 -12.01 -4.12
CA GLU A 51 -4.58 -12.97 -3.92
C GLU A 51 -5.44 -12.61 -2.69
N ASP A 52 -5.00 -11.68 -1.83
CA ASP A 52 -5.76 -11.24 -0.66
C ASP A 52 -6.75 -10.12 -1.04
N GLU A 53 -8.05 -10.35 -0.80
CA GLU A 53 -9.10 -9.35 -1.05
C GLU A 53 -8.91 -8.05 -0.23
N ASN A 54 -8.25 -8.11 0.93
CA ASN A 54 -8.02 -6.94 1.78
C ASN A 54 -6.83 -6.07 1.33
N THR A 55 -5.96 -6.61 0.47
CA THR A 55 -4.74 -5.94 -0.01
C THR A 55 -5.05 -4.71 -0.87
N TRP A 56 -6.15 -4.74 -1.64
CA TRP A 56 -6.47 -3.68 -2.61
C TRP A 56 -6.65 -2.30 -1.98
N ARG A 57 -7.21 -2.24 -0.77
CA ARG A 57 -7.35 -0.97 -0.04
C ARG A 57 -5.98 -0.41 0.35
N GLY A 58 -5.08 -1.25 0.86
CA GLY A 58 -3.72 -0.86 1.22
C GLY A 58 -2.92 -0.40 0.01
N LEU A 59 -3.01 -1.13 -1.10
CA LEU A 59 -2.37 -0.78 -2.36
C LEU A 59 -2.86 0.57 -2.90
N ALA A 60 -4.17 0.82 -2.89
CA ALA A 60 -4.73 2.09 -3.34
C ALA A 60 -4.20 3.29 -2.52
N LEU A 61 -4.07 3.12 -1.21
CA LEU A 61 -3.52 4.14 -0.32
C LEU A 61 -2.03 4.39 -0.60
N ARG A 62 -1.22 3.33 -0.78
CA ARG A 62 0.20 3.46 -1.14
C ARG A 62 0.42 4.11 -2.50
N LEU A 63 -0.38 3.74 -3.50
CA LEU A 63 -0.34 4.37 -4.81
C LEU A 63 -0.71 5.85 -4.74
N ALA A 64 -1.70 6.22 -3.93
CA ALA A 64 -2.07 7.62 -3.73
C ALA A 64 -0.93 8.42 -3.07
N GLU A 65 -0.28 7.87 -2.04
CA GLU A 65 0.90 8.50 -1.40
C GLU A 65 2.06 8.67 -2.38
N HIS A 66 2.29 7.71 -3.27
CA HIS A 66 3.40 7.75 -4.22
C HIS A 66 3.14 8.69 -5.40
N CYS A 67 1.91 8.72 -5.92
CA CYS A 67 1.56 9.47 -7.13
C CYS A 67 1.12 10.92 -6.85
N VAL A 68 0.68 11.25 -5.64
CA VAL A 68 0.18 12.59 -5.30
C VAL A 68 1.11 13.26 -4.29
N PRO A 69 1.98 14.20 -4.73
CA PRO A 69 2.88 14.92 -3.83
C PRO A 69 2.11 15.62 -2.71
N GLY A 70 2.48 15.33 -1.46
CA GLY A 70 1.85 15.91 -0.27
C GLY A 70 0.61 15.16 0.24
N PHE A 71 0.17 14.10 -0.44
CA PHE A 71 -0.85 13.21 0.10
C PHE A 71 -0.23 12.25 1.12
N GLN A 72 -0.81 12.21 2.33
CA GLN A 72 -0.39 11.30 3.40
C GLN A 72 -1.64 10.72 4.06
N VAL A 73 -1.68 9.40 4.25
CA VAL A 73 -2.77 8.75 4.96
C VAL A 73 -2.49 8.79 6.45
N ILE A 74 -3.27 9.60 7.17
CA ILE A 74 -3.17 9.69 8.62
C ILE A 74 -4.09 8.61 9.21
N ASP A 75 -3.54 7.44 9.55
CA ASP A 75 -4.28 6.31 10.14
C ASP A 75 -4.94 6.65 11.48
N GLN A 76 -4.40 7.63 12.20
CA GLN A 76 -4.94 8.07 13.48
C GLN A 76 -5.54 9.46 13.35
N ARG A 77 -6.88 9.53 13.44
CA ARG A 77 -7.58 10.81 13.52
C ARG A 77 -6.93 11.64 14.65
N PRO A 78 -6.40 12.84 14.38
CA PRO A 78 -5.74 13.62 15.41
C PRO A 78 -6.71 13.84 16.58
N SER A 79 -6.26 13.58 17.80
CA SER A 79 -7.06 13.67 19.03
C SER A 79 -7.70 15.06 19.25
N LYS A 80 -7.21 16.09 18.56
CA LYS A 80 -7.81 17.43 18.56
C LYS A 80 -7.97 17.93 17.13
N PRO A 81 -9.19 18.33 16.71
CA PRO A 81 -9.38 19.04 15.46
C PRO A 81 -8.70 20.41 15.55
N GLY A 82 -7.90 20.77 14.55
CA GLY A 82 -7.44 22.15 14.35
C GLY A 82 -6.01 22.51 14.80
N ARG A 83 -5.17 21.55 15.23
CA ARG A 83 -3.73 21.84 15.35
C ARG A 83 -2.94 20.75 14.64
N PRO A 84 -2.22 21.05 13.53
CA PRO A 84 -1.19 20.15 13.05
C PRO A 84 -0.27 19.88 14.24
N SER A 85 -0.18 18.63 14.69
CA SER A 85 0.75 18.27 15.74
C SER A 85 2.12 18.66 15.23
N GLY A 86 2.78 19.64 15.86
CA GLY A 86 4.07 20.21 15.47
C GLY A 86 5.25 19.22 15.57
N THR A 87 5.00 17.93 15.39
CA THR A 87 5.96 16.83 15.30
C THR A 87 6.32 16.49 13.86
N PHE A 88 5.96 17.33 12.88
CA PHE A 88 6.34 17.12 11.46
C PHE A 88 7.85 17.20 11.20
N ASP A 89 8.63 17.62 12.19
CA ASP A 89 10.04 17.92 12.01
C ASP A 89 10.97 16.75 12.33
N ILE A 90 10.46 15.67 12.94
CA ILE A 90 11.22 14.46 13.25
C ILE A 90 10.45 13.28 12.69
N ASP A 91 11.03 12.60 11.69
CA ASP A 91 10.52 11.31 11.22
C ASP A 91 10.78 10.25 12.31
N PRO A 92 9.72 9.75 12.98
CA PRO A 92 9.87 8.84 14.10
C PRO A 92 10.36 7.45 13.67
N ILE A 93 10.05 7.01 12.45
CA ILE A 93 10.48 5.69 11.95
C ILE A 93 11.96 5.74 11.62
N LYS A 94 12.37 6.77 10.87
CA LYS A 94 13.78 6.98 10.52
C LYS A 94 14.66 7.13 11.76
N LEU A 95 14.20 7.87 12.76
CA LEU A 95 14.91 8.01 14.04
C LEU A 95 15.10 6.65 14.75
N LEU A 96 14.07 5.80 14.73
CA LEU A 96 14.11 4.49 15.37
C LEU A 96 15.14 3.58 14.68
N ASP A 97 15.17 3.59 13.34
CA ASP A 97 16.14 2.83 12.55
C ASP A 97 17.56 3.37 12.71
N ASP A 98 17.76 4.70 12.68
CA ASP A 98 19.08 5.32 12.90
C ASP A 98 19.65 4.94 14.29
N VAL A 99 18.83 4.95 15.34
CA VAL A 99 19.23 4.51 16.69
C VAL A 99 19.59 3.01 16.70
N ARG A 100 18.80 2.16 16.05
CA ARG A 100 19.06 0.71 15.96
C ARG A 100 20.36 0.41 15.22
N VAL A 101 20.57 1.06 14.08
CA VAL A 101 21.77 0.91 13.26
C VAL A 101 23.00 1.38 14.04
N LEU A 102 22.91 2.50 14.75
CA LEU A 102 24.01 3.00 15.56
C LEU A 102 24.38 2.02 16.68
N ILE A 103 23.40 1.51 17.41
CA ILE A 103 23.63 0.52 18.48
C ILE A 103 24.21 -0.79 17.92
N ALA A 104 23.74 -1.25 16.77
CA ALA A 104 24.20 -2.50 16.15
C ALA A 104 25.62 -2.38 15.55
N ARG A 105 26.02 -1.20 15.05
CA ARG A 105 27.35 -0.95 14.51
C ARG A 105 28.41 -0.85 15.59
N GLU A 106 28.04 -0.37 16.76
CA GLU A 106 29.01 -0.15 17.83
C GLU A 106 29.44 -1.47 18.48
N LYS A 107 30.74 -1.73 18.58
CA LYS A 107 31.29 -2.94 19.24
C LYS A 107 31.06 -2.97 20.75
N ARG A 108 30.64 -1.84 21.35
CA ARG A 108 30.40 -1.70 22.79
C ARG A 108 28.89 -1.51 23.03
N PRO A 109 28.35 -2.05 24.13
CA PRO A 109 26.95 -1.83 24.48
C PRO A 109 26.69 -0.33 24.69
N MET A 110 25.91 0.26 23.79
CA MET A 110 25.51 1.66 23.84
C MET A 110 24.08 1.77 24.38
N THR A 111 23.86 2.68 25.32
CA THR A 111 22.50 2.95 25.81
C THR A 111 21.73 3.78 24.79
N ILE A 112 20.39 3.69 24.81
CA ILE A 112 19.52 4.49 23.94
C ILE A 112 19.76 5.99 24.13
N SER A 113 19.94 6.47 25.37
CA SER A 113 20.18 7.89 25.62
C SER A 113 21.54 8.35 25.06
N SER A 114 22.55 7.48 25.11
CA SER A 114 23.86 7.74 24.49
C SER A 114 23.76 7.76 22.96
N ALA A 115 23.01 6.84 22.37
CA ALA A 115 22.76 6.79 20.93
C ALA A 115 22.03 8.05 20.44
N VAL A 116 20.99 8.47 21.16
CA VAL A 116 20.25 9.71 20.84
C VAL A 116 21.12 10.95 21.03
N ALA A 117 21.96 10.99 22.07
CA ALA A 117 22.92 12.07 22.26
C ALA A 117 23.93 12.16 21.11
N TYR A 118 24.45 11.02 20.63
CA TYR A 118 25.31 10.98 19.45
C TYR A 118 24.55 11.45 18.20
N LEU A 119 23.33 10.97 17.96
CA LEU A 119 22.54 11.42 16.82
C LEU A 119 22.33 12.94 16.86
N SER A 120 22.11 13.54 18.03
CA SER A 120 21.95 15.00 18.17
C SER A 120 23.19 15.83 17.80
N THR A 121 24.34 15.20 17.50
CA THR A 121 25.54 15.90 16.99
C THR A 121 25.77 15.67 15.49
N THR A 122 24.99 14.81 14.84
CA THR A 122 25.11 14.52 13.40
C THR A 122 24.47 15.60 12.54
N GLU A 123 24.89 15.74 11.28
CA GLU A 123 24.32 16.74 10.34
C GLU A 123 22.81 16.60 10.17
N GLN A 124 22.32 15.36 10.09
CA GLN A 124 20.90 15.06 9.88
C GLN A 124 20.02 15.49 11.06
N TRP A 125 20.51 15.33 12.29
CA TRP A 125 19.69 15.52 13.51
C TRP A 125 20.19 16.66 14.41
N GLY A 126 21.30 17.31 14.04
CA GLY A 126 22.00 18.29 14.88
C GLY A 126 21.23 19.58 15.14
N HIS A 127 20.21 19.84 14.31
CA HIS A 127 19.27 20.94 14.50
C HIS A 127 18.13 20.58 15.50
N LYS A 128 18.11 19.36 16.04
CA LYS A 128 17.12 18.90 17.04
C LYS A 128 17.79 18.71 18.39
N SER A 129 17.10 19.12 19.46
CA SER A 129 17.59 18.86 20.82
C SER A 129 17.50 17.38 21.20
N LYS A 130 18.43 16.93 22.04
CA LYS A 130 18.43 15.58 22.63
C LYS A 130 17.07 15.21 23.22
N ASP A 131 16.46 16.11 24.00
CA ASP A 131 15.16 15.88 24.65
C ASP A 131 14.00 15.72 23.65
N SER A 132 14.09 16.37 22.49
CA SER A 132 13.11 16.24 21.43
C SER A 132 13.23 14.88 20.74
N LEU A 133 14.46 14.48 20.41
CA LEU A 133 14.75 13.16 19.83
C LEU A 133 14.38 12.03 20.79
N GLU A 134 14.66 12.15 22.09
CA GLU A 134 14.26 11.14 23.07
C GLU A 134 12.74 10.99 23.16
N ARG A 135 12.00 12.10 23.16
CA ARG A 135 10.52 12.07 23.16
C ARG A 135 9.97 11.44 21.88
N ALA A 136 10.52 11.80 20.72
CA ALA A 136 10.14 11.22 19.44
C ALA A 136 10.42 9.72 19.41
N TYR A 137 11.61 9.29 19.85
CA TYR A 137 11.98 7.88 19.93
C TYR A 137 11.04 7.07 20.83
N ARG A 138 10.75 7.54 22.05
CA ARG A 138 9.80 6.86 22.95
C ARG A 138 8.40 6.74 22.34
N THR A 139 7.97 7.76 21.62
CA THR A 139 6.67 7.76 20.91
C THR A 139 6.68 6.74 19.78
N ALA A 140 7.77 6.70 19.00
CA ALA A 140 7.96 5.76 17.90
C ALA A 140 7.97 4.31 18.39
N VAL A 141 8.68 4.02 19.48
CA VAL A 141 8.70 2.69 20.11
C VAL A 141 7.31 2.26 20.58
N LYS A 142 6.56 3.17 21.24
CA LYS A 142 5.18 2.87 21.66
C LYS A 142 4.25 2.62 20.47
N ALA A 143 4.40 3.39 19.39
CA ALA A 143 3.62 3.20 18.17
C ALA A 143 3.95 1.86 17.50
N GLN A 144 5.23 1.49 17.43
CA GLN A 144 5.66 0.20 16.89
C GLN A 144 5.14 -0.98 17.73
N ALA A 145 5.19 -0.88 19.06
CA ALA A 145 4.66 -1.90 19.96
C ALA A 145 3.15 -2.12 19.74
N ARG A 146 2.38 -1.05 19.56
CA ARG A 146 0.94 -1.14 19.22
C ARG A 146 0.72 -1.85 17.89
N ARG A 147 1.45 -1.45 16.84
CA ARG A 147 1.36 -2.11 15.52
C ARG A 147 1.67 -3.60 15.59
N ASN A 148 2.67 -3.99 16.38
CA ASN A 148 3.02 -5.40 16.55
C ASN A 148 1.90 -6.17 17.26
N VAL A 149 1.32 -5.61 18.33
CA VAL A 149 0.17 -6.21 19.02
C VAL A 149 -1.04 -6.33 18.10
N ASP A 150 -1.35 -5.28 17.33
CA ASP A 150 -2.46 -5.28 16.38
C ASP A 150 -2.22 -6.34 15.27
N SER A 151 -0.98 -6.50 14.82
CA SER A 151 -0.59 -7.52 13.83
C SER A 151 -0.70 -8.94 14.39
N GLU A 152 -0.27 -9.17 15.64
CA GLU A 152 -0.42 -10.46 16.32
C GLU A 152 -1.89 -10.84 16.52
N GLN A 153 -2.73 -9.88 16.92
CA GLN A 153 -4.17 -10.11 17.06
C GLN A 153 -4.83 -10.45 15.71
N GLU A 154 -4.40 -9.79 14.64
CA GLU A 154 -4.92 -10.07 13.30
C GLU A 154 -4.48 -11.45 12.80
N LEU A 155 -3.21 -11.83 13.01
CA LEU A 155 -2.72 -13.18 12.74
C LEU A 155 -3.49 -14.24 13.53
N GLU A 156 -3.76 -13.99 14.82
CA GLU A 156 -4.56 -14.90 15.65
C GLU A 156 -6.00 -15.02 15.13
N ARG A 157 -6.59 -13.92 14.66
CA ARG A 157 -7.91 -13.92 14.01
C ARG A 157 -7.91 -14.75 12.73
N VAL A 158 -6.92 -14.57 11.86
CA VAL A 158 -6.79 -15.31 10.60
C VAL A 158 -6.61 -16.80 10.90
N LEU A 159 -5.72 -17.15 11.83
CA LEU A 159 -5.48 -18.54 12.23
C LEU A 159 -6.74 -19.19 12.81
N LYS A 160 -7.50 -18.49 13.65
CA LYS A 160 -8.79 -19.00 14.15
C LYS A 160 -9.82 -19.17 13.03
N THR A 161 -9.86 -18.24 12.07
CA THR A 161 -10.77 -18.31 10.92
C THR A 161 -10.46 -19.54 10.05
N VAL A 162 -9.18 -19.79 9.78
CA VAL A 162 -8.69 -20.96 9.03
C VAL A 162 -8.91 -22.25 9.82
N ALA A 163 -8.59 -22.28 11.11
CA ALA A 163 -8.69 -23.48 11.94
C ALA A 163 -10.14 -23.93 12.22
N PHE A 164 -11.08 -22.99 12.34
CA PHE A 164 -12.47 -23.29 12.67
C PHE A 164 -13.41 -23.30 11.45
N GLY A 165 -12.91 -23.07 10.24
CA GLY A 165 -13.74 -23.00 9.02
C GLY A 165 -14.87 -21.97 9.12
N MET A 166 -14.73 -20.98 10.00
CA MET A 166 -15.73 -19.94 10.23
C MET A 166 -15.66 -18.94 9.09
N ASN A 167 -16.48 -19.14 8.07
CA ASN A 167 -16.67 -18.16 7.01
C ASN A 167 -17.47 -16.96 7.60
N PRO A 168 -16.89 -15.76 7.77
CA PRO A 168 -17.52 -14.65 8.51
C PRO A 168 -18.75 -14.05 7.82
N THR A 169 -19.14 -14.54 6.64
CA THR A 169 -20.19 -13.98 5.77
C THR A 169 -21.56 -14.64 5.86
N ARG A 170 -21.85 -15.55 6.81
CA ARG A 170 -23.23 -16.04 7.03
C ARG A 170 -23.97 -15.29 8.14
N ARG A 171 -24.11 -13.97 8.02
CA ARG A 171 -25.15 -13.24 8.78
C ARG A 171 -26.44 -13.26 7.97
N ASN A 172 -27.25 -14.31 8.19
CA ASN A 172 -28.58 -14.46 7.60
C ASN A 172 -29.42 -13.19 7.81
N LYS A 173 -29.76 -12.51 6.72
CA LYS A 173 -30.94 -11.63 6.65
C LYS A 173 -32.18 -12.51 6.72
N SER A 174 -32.53 -12.99 7.90
CA SER A 174 -33.88 -13.50 8.15
C SER A 174 -34.82 -12.29 8.15
N ARG A 175 -35.44 -12.05 6.99
CA ARG A 175 -36.68 -11.30 6.83
C ARG A 175 -37.69 -11.77 7.88
N GLY A 176 -37.98 -10.92 8.86
CA GLY A 176 -39.23 -10.97 9.61
C GLY A 176 -40.27 -10.13 8.88
N LYS A 177 -41.39 -10.77 8.55
CA LYS A 177 -42.59 -10.18 7.94
C LYS A 177 -43.29 -9.21 8.89
#